data_AF-A0A257MF95-F1
#
_entry.id   AF-A0A257MF95-F1
#
_cell.length_a   1.000
_cell.length_b   1.000
_cell.length_c   1.000
_cell.angle_alpha   90.00
_cell.angle_beta   90.00
_cell.angle_gamma   90.00
#
_symmetry.space_group_name_H-M   'P 1'
#
loop_
_entity.id
_entity.type
_entity.pdbx_description
1 polymer ?
#
loop_
_entity_poly.entity_id
_entity_poly.type
_entity_poly.pdbx_seq_one_letter_code
_entity_poly.pdbx_strand_id
1 'polypeptide(L)'
;ARQGYEQAEQFCRIDALLLGSSESTLAPMGHRSLLTGNQAISLGLIQAGLGAYVAYPMTPSSSVLDFMARYAADFGLKVIHPESEIAVMLMALGFSYAGVKSAVGTSGGGFCLMTEGLSLAGMAELPVVVVMAQRAGPSTGLPTYTAQGDLHFVLHAGQGEFPRLVVAPGDAIEAYIWAGRALNLAWKYQIPSIIMSDKTLSESLYSFDGYVDEEAKEEPLMLWDGNERYKRYLQTDSGISPLAFPPQKGQAIKTDSYMHDQQGITSEDPGVTREMSEKRQKKGQSLAREMEEYETVKVYGQASSNRALLFWGSNKGVCLEAARMLGLRAIQVLVLSPFPKRRLIEALQGVERLLAVECNAAGQLADLAACYGIKVDDRILKYDGRPFSLEDLLKSLGGAGI
;
A
#
# COMPACT_ATOMS: atom_id res chain seq x y z
N ALA A 1 -40.94 -15.64 -0.06
CA ALA A 1 -39.76 -16.47 -0.37
C ALA A 1 -40.12 -17.65 -1.26
N ARG A 2 -40.85 -18.67 -0.76
CA ARG A 2 -41.17 -19.89 -1.52
C ARG A 2 -41.94 -19.67 -2.84
N GLN A 3 -43.00 -18.86 -2.83
CA GLN A 3 -43.73 -18.49 -4.06
C GLN A 3 -42.85 -17.76 -5.08
N GLY A 4 -41.89 -16.94 -4.61
CA GLY A 4 -40.94 -16.27 -5.48
C GLY A 4 -39.94 -17.25 -6.10
N TYR A 5 -39.47 -18.22 -5.33
CA TYR A 5 -38.65 -19.33 -5.84
C TYR A 5 -39.41 -20.14 -6.90
N GLU A 6 -40.64 -20.57 -6.61
CA GLU A 6 -41.45 -21.41 -7.52
C GLU A 6 -41.79 -20.69 -8.83
N GLN A 7 -42.08 -19.38 -8.78
CA GLN A 7 -42.31 -18.58 -9.99
C GLN A 7 -41.03 -18.31 -10.79
N ALA A 8 -39.89 -18.18 -10.10
CA ALA A 8 -38.61 -17.89 -10.72
C ALA A 8 -37.81 -19.13 -11.11
N GLU A 9 -38.19 -20.34 -10.67
CA GLU A 9 -37.44 -21.58 -10.88
C GLU A 9 -37.14 -21.86 -12.36
N GLN A 10 -38.03 -21.45 -13.26
CA GLN A 10 -37.83 -21.57 -14.71
C GLN A 10 -36.87 -20.52 -15.28
N PHE A 11 -36.76 -19.35 -14.65
CA PHE A 11 -35.89 -18.23 -15.05
C PHE A 11 -34.52 -18.23 -14.34
N CYS A 12 -34.43 -18.88 -13.18
CA CYS A 12 -33.25 -19.00 -12.32
C CYS A 12 -32.48 -20.30 -12.56
N ARG A 13 -32.76 -21.02 -13.65
CA ARG A 13 -31.90 -22.11 -14.10
C ARG A 13 -30.58 -21.49 -14.55
N ILE A 14 -29.64 -21.42 -13.62
CA ILE A 14 -28.23 -21.36 -13.97
C ILE A 14 -27.96 -22.71 -14.60
N ASP A 15 -27.93 -22.77 -15.93
CA ASP A 15 -27.34 -23.92 -16.64
C ASP A 15 -26.02 -24.14 -15.94
N ALA A 16 -25.85 -25.31 -15.31
CA ALA A 16 -24.68 -25.63 -14.51
C ALA A 16 -23.48 -25.16 -15.32
N LEU A 17 -22.85 -24.06 -14.87
CA LEU A 17 -21.76 -23.42 -15.58
C LEU A 17 -20.86 -24.55 -16.00
N LEU A 18 -20.70 -24.73 -17.31
CA LEU A 18 -19.85 -25.73 -17.95
C LEU A 18 -18.40 -25.46 -17.52
N LEU A 19 -18.11 -25.70 -16.25
CA LEU A 19 -16.80 -26.03 -15.73
C LEU A 19 -16.50 -27.35 -16.41
N GLY A 20 -15.67 -27.29 -17.46
CA GLY A 20 -15.30 -28.44 -18.24
C GLY A 20 -14.65 -29.52 -17.38
N SER A 21 -15.47 -30.42 -16.84
CA SER A 21 -15.15 -31.78 -16.45
C SER A 21 -16.39 -32.40 -15.81
N SER A 22 -16.78 -33.56 -16.31
CA SER A 22 -17.77 -34.50 -15.75
C SER A 22 -17.88 -34.46 -14.23
N GLU A 23 -19.12 -34.37 -13.70
CA GLU A 23 -19.49 -34.72 -12.32
C GLU A 23 -18.41 -34.46 -11.25
N SER A 24 -17.85 -33.24 -11.18
CA SER A 24 -17.18 -32.84 -9.95
C SER A 24 -18.26 -32.40 -8.98
N THR A 25 -18.61 -33.29 -8.07
CA THR A 25 -19.06 -32.93 -6.73
C THR A 25 -18.42 -31.59 -6.35
N LEU A 26 -19.23 -30.58 -6.04
CA LEU A 26 -18.75 -29.41 -5.33
C LEU A 26 -18.22 -29.95 -4.00
N ALA A 27 -16.93 -30.32 -3.96
CA ALA A 27 -16.27 -30.66 -2.72
C ALA A 27 -16.58 -29.51 -1.76
N PRO A 28 -17.00 -29.78 -0.51
CA PRO A 28 -17.32 -28.71 0.42
C PRO A 28 -16.12 -27.80 0.50
N MET A 29 -16.20 -26.64 -0.17
CA MET A 29 -15.19 -25.60 -0.04
C MET A 29 -15.20 -25.25 1.44
N GLY A 30 -14.04 -25.36 2.10
CA GLY A 30 -13.91 -25.04 3.52
C GLY A 30 -14.51 -23.66 3.81
N HIS A 31 -14.85 -23.40 5.08
CA HIS A 31 -15.44 -22.12 5.47
C HIS A 31 -14.56 -20.95 4.99
N ARG A 32 -15.03 -20.21 3.98
CA ARG A 32 -14.40 -18.99 3.48
C ARG A 32 -15.03 -17.79 4.16
N SER A 33 -14.22 -16.92 4.75
CA SER A 33 -14.71 -15.67 5.31
C SER A 33 -14.99 -14.68 4.19
N LEU A 34 -15.98 -13.82 4.39
CA LEU A 34 -16.22 -12.68 3.52
C LEU A 34 -15.75 -11.42 4.25
N LEU A 35 -14.88 -10.65 3.61
CA LEU A 35 -14.38 -9.40 4.17
C LEU A 35 -14.11 -8.36 3.08
N THR A 36 -14.09 -7.10 3.47
CA THR A 36 -13.75 -6.00 2.57
C THR A 36 -12.24 -5.79 2.50
N GLY A 37 -11.74 -5.10 1.46
CA GLY A 37 -10.31 -4.76 1.40
C GLY A 37 -9.85 -3.95 2.61
N ASN A 38 -10.66 -3.01 3.11
CA ASN A 38 -10.33 -2.28 4.34
C ASN A 38 -10.25 -3.17 5.59
N GLN A 39 -11.09 -4.20 5.68
CA GLN A 39 -10.99 -5.20 6.75
C GLN A 39 -9.72 -6.04 6.58
N ALA A 40 -9.35 -6.40 5.35
CA ALA A 40 -8.12 -7.14 5.07
C ALA A 40 -6.88 -6.34 5.49
N ILE A 41 -6.82 -5.05 5.13
CA ILE A 41 -5.75 -4.13 5.55
C ILE A 41 -5.69 -4.07 7.07
N SER A 42 -6.85 -3.91 7.72
CA SER A 42 -6.93 -3.85 9.19
C SER A 42 -6.33 -5.09 9.84
N LEU A 43 -6.76 -6.27 9.41
CA LEU A 43 -6.29 -7.54 9.94
C LEU A 43 -4.81 -7.77 9.68
N GLY A 44 -4.30 -7.39 8.49
CA GLY A 44 -2.87 -7.48 8.17
C GLY A 44 -2.00 -6.59 9.06
N LEU A 45 -2.44 -5.37 9.35
CA LEU A 45 -1.75 -4.50 10.30
C LEU A 45 -1.75 -5.09 11.71
N ILE A 46 -2.90 -5.59 12.16
CA ILE A 46 -3.05 -6.22 13.49
C ILE A 46 -2.11 -7.42 13.62
N GLN A 47 -2.08 -8.28 12.60
CA GLN A 47 -1.21 -9.46 12.57
C GLN A 47 0.28 -9.11 12.68
N ALA A 48 0.69 -7.96 12.14
CA ALA A 48 2.06 -7.44 12.22
C ALA A 48 2.38 -6.69 13.52
N GLY A 49 1.47 -6.73 14.50
CA GLY A 49 1.65 -6.14 15.83
C GLY A 49 1.26 -4.67 15.92
N LEU A 50 0.29 -4.20 15.12
CA LEU A 50 -0.25 -2.84 15.28
C LEU A 50 -0.73 -2.63 16.72
N GLY A 51 -0.31 -1.52 17.33
CA GLY A 51 -0.72 -1.14 18.69
C GLY A 51 -1.62 0.09 18.76
N ALA A 52 -1.58 0.96 17.74
CA ALA A 52 -2.43 2.15 17.68
C ALA A 52 -2.91 2.46 16.26
N TYR A 53 -4.20 2.80 16.12
CA TYR A 53 -4.77 3.33 14.90
C TYR A 53 -5.39 4.71 15.17
N VAL A 54 -4.95 5.72 14.42
CA VAL A 54 -5.44 7.10 14.58
C VAL A 54 -6.02 7.56 13.25
N ALA A 55 -7.27 8.04 13.24
CA ALA A 55 -7.88 8.51 11.99
C ALA A 55 -8.95 9.56 12.20
N TYR A 56 -9.05 10.47 11.23
CA TYR A 56 -10.19 11.36 11.05
C TYR A 56 -11.08 10.77 9.95
N PRO A 57 -12.40 10.65 10.15
CA PRO A 57 -13.29 10.03 9.18
C PRO A 57 -13.23 10.71 7.81
N MET A 58 -12.81 9.96 6.81
CA MET A 58 -12.89 10.38 5.42
C MET A 58 -13.17 9.18 4.51
N THR A 59 -14.24 9.24 3.71
CA THR A 59 -14.57 8.18 2.74
C THR A 59 -13.45 8.03 1.71
N PRO A 60 -13.02 6.80 1.36
CA PRO A 60 -13.51 5.50 1.80
C PRO A 60 -12.69 4.85 2.95
N SER A 61 -11.77 5.56 3.61
CA SER A 61 -10.96 4.98 4.69
C SER A 61 -11.70 4.85 6.03
N SER A 62 -12.82 5.55 6.22
CA SER A 62 -13.59 5.55 7.49
C SER A 62 -13.96 4.16 8.01
N SER A 63 -14.19 3.17 7.14
CA SER A 63 -14.54 1.81 7.59
C SER A 63 -13.37 1.07 8.23
N VAL A 64 -12.12 1.51 8.02
CA VAL A 64 -10.96 1.03 8.80
C VAL A 64 -11.09 1.50 10.25
N LEU A 65 -11.44 2.78 10.47
CA LEU A 65 -11.64 3.31 11.82
C LEU A 65 -12.78 2.59 12.54
N ASP A 66 -13.91 2.39 11.87
CA ASP A 66 -15.06 1.65 12.43
C ASP A 66 -14.69 0.22 12.83
N PHE A 67 -14.03 -0.52 11.93
CA PHE A 67 -13.58 -1.88 12.20
C PHE A 67 -12.58 -1.94 13.36
N MET A 68 -11.55 -1.11 13.32
CA MET A 68 -10.52 -1.06 14.38
C MET A 68 -11.14 -0.70 15.73
N ALA A 69 -12.04 0.28 15.77
CA ALA A 69 -12.72 0.70 17.01
C ALA A 69 -13.59 -0.42 17.57
N ARG A 70 -14.32 -1.14 16.71
CA ARG A 70 -15.19 -2.25 17.11
C ARG A 70 -14.43 -3.39 17.79
N TYR A 71 -13.24 -3.72 17.29
CA TYR A 71 -12.42 -4.82 17.79
C TYR A 71 -11.22 -4.36 18.63
N ALA A 72 -11.20 -3.09 19.07
CA ALA A 72 -10.06 -2.51 19.75
C ALA A 72 -9.70 -3.28 21.03
N ALA A 73 -10.70 -3.64 21.83
CA ALA A 73 -10.51 -4.38 23.07
C ALA A 73 -10.00 -5.82 22.81
N ASP A 74 -10.52 -6.48 21.77
CA ASP A 74 -10.19 -7.87 21.45
C ASP A 74 -8.73 -8.01 21.01
N PHE A 75 -8.19 -6.99 20.33
CA PHE A 75 -6.80 -6.97 19.83
C PHE A 75 -5.84 -6.11 20.69
N GLY A 76 -6.31 -5.50 21.78
CA GLY A 76 -5.49 -4.60 22.60
C GLY A 76 -5.04 -3.31 21.88
N LEU A 77 -5.80 -2.86 20.89
CA LEU A 77 -5.51 -1.67 20.08
C LEU A 77 -5.94 -0.38 20.79
N LYS A 78 -5.15 0.67 20.63
CA LYS A 78 -5.59 2.04 20.90
C LYS A 78 -6.16 2.65 19.63
N VAL A 79 -7.44 3.02 19.66
CA VAL A 79 -8.10 3.65 18.52
C VAL A 79 -8.52 5.06 18.90
N ILE A 80 -8.04 6.05 18.14
CA ILE A 80 -8.26 7.47 18.44
C ILE A 80 -8.81 8.20 17.22
N HIS A 81 -9.84 9.00 17.46
CA HIS A 81 -10.45 9.90 16.49
C HIS A 81 -10.21 11.35 16.96
N PRO A 82 -9.17 12.03 16.45
CA PRO A 82 -8.89 13.41 16.79
C PRO A 82 -9.66 14.38 15.87
N GLU A 83 -9.43 15.68 16.03
CA GLU A 83 -10.18 16.77 15.39
C GLU A 83 -9.85 17.03 13.91
N SER A 84 -8.70 16.57 13.42
CA SER A 84 -8.22 16.80 12.04
C SER A 84 -7.13 15.83 11.62
N GLU A 85 -6.86 15.74 10.32
CA GLU A 85 -5.76 14.93 9.77
C GLU A 85 -4.36 15.39 10.22
N ILE A 86 -4.18 16.67 10.57
CA ILE A 86 -2.94 17.16 11.18
C ILE A 86 -2.74 16.48 12.54
N ALA A 87 -3.77 16.50 13.38
CA ALA A 87 -3.74 15.85 14.69
C ALA A 87 -3.56 14.33 14.56
N VAL A 88 -4.20 13.69 13.57
CA VAL A 88 -4.00 12.26 13.25
C VAL A 88 -2.54 11.94 13.06
N MET A 89 -1.86 12.65 12.17
CA MET A 89 -0.48 12.37 11.82
C MET A 89 0.45 12.61 13.02
N LEU A 90 0.30 13.73 13.71
CA LEU A 90 1.15 14.07 14.86
C LEU A 90 0.96 13.12 16.04
N MET A 91 -0.27 12.67 16.32
CA MET A 91 -0.53 11.67 17.36
C MET A 91 0.10 10.31 17.00
N ALA A 92 -0.01 9.88 15.74
CA ALA A 92 0.61 8.64 15.29
C ALA A 92 2.15 8.66 15.43
N LEU A 93 2.78 9.80 15.15
CA LEU A 93 4.23 9.99 15.38
C LEU A 93 4.58 10.00 16.88
N GLY A 94 3.70 10.54 17.73
CA GLY A 94 3.84 10.43 19.19
C GLY A 94 3.81 8.98 19.68
N PHE A 95 2.92 8.14 19.14
CA PHE A 95 2.91 6.71 19.42
C PHE A 95 4.20 6.02 18.96
N SER A 96 4.65 6.34 17.75
CA SER A 96 5.89 5.82 17.18
C SER A 96 7.10 6.13 18.05
N TYR A 97 7.22 7.39 18.52
CA TYR A 97 8.25 7.81 19.48
C TYR A 97 8.18 7.02 20.81
N ALA A 98 6.97 6.70 21.27
CA ALA A 98 6.75 5.90 22.48
C ALA A 98 6.94 4.38 22.27
N GLY A 99 7.32 3.93 21.07
CA GLY A 99 7.53 2.50 20.76
C GLY A 99 6.26 1.72 20.46
N VAL A 100 5.15 2.40 20.14
CA VAL A 100 3.90 1.77 19.74
C VAL A 100 3.76 1.81 18.23
N LYS A 101 3.70 0.64 17.60
CA LYS A 101 3.38 0.47 16.16
C LYS A 101 2.08 1.18 15.82
N SER A 102 2.17 2.25 15.03
CA SER A 102 1.03 3.10 14.68
C SER A 102 0.74 3.13 13.18
N ALA A 103 -0.54 3.20 12.85
CA ALA A 103 -1.04 3.41 11.50
C ALA A 103 -2.15 4.46 11.50
N VAL A 104 -2.33 5.10 10.34
CA VAL A 104 -3.38 6.08 10.11
C VAL A 104 -4.12 5.75 8.82
N GLY A 105 -5.36 6.22 8.68
CA GLY A 105 -6.11 6.10 7.42
C GLY A 105 -6.65 7.43 6.96
N THR A 106 -6.59 7.64 5.65
CA THR A 106 -6.99 8.90 5.00
C THR A 106 -7.28 8.66 3.51
N SER A 107 -7.48 9.75 2.78
CA SER A 107 -7.68 9.87 1.34
C SER A 107 -6.98 11.15 0.85
N GLY A 108 -7.04 11.48 -0.45
CA GLY A 108 -6.19 12.52 -1.05
C GLY A 108 -6.21 13.86 -0.31
N GLY A 109 -7.41 14.40 0.01
CA GLY A 109 -7.55 15.69 0.69
C GLY A 109 -6.95 15.72 2.10
N GLY A 110 -7.17 14.67 2.88
CA GLY A 110 -6.59 14.53 4.22
C GLY A 110 -5.09 14.26 4.17
N PHE A 111 -4.61 13.50 3.19
CA PHE A 111 -3.17 13.28 2.99
C PHE A 111 -2.43 14.59 2.68
N CYS A 112 -3.04 15.54 1.96
CA CYS A 112 -2.51 16.90 1.81
C CYS A 112 -2.20 17.57 3.16
N LEU A 113 -3.11 17.44 4.13
CA LEU A 113 -2.94 18.00 5.48
C LEU A 113 -1.87 17.25 6.30
N MET A 114 -1.59 15.99 5.97
CA MET A 114 -0.56 15.19 6.66
C MET A 114 0.86 15.43 6.15
N THR A 115 1.05 16.11 5.01
CA THR A 115 2.36 16.17 4.33
C THR A 115 3.49 16.82 5.14
N GLU A 116 3.18 17.79 6.00
CA GLU A 116 4.16 18.36 6.93
C GLU A 116 4.58 17.34 7.99
N GLY A 117 3.60 16.64 8.60
CA GLY A 117 3.86 15.54 9.51
C GLY A 117 4.61 14.38 8.85
N LEU A 118 4.37 14.11 7.57
CA LEU A 118 5.11 13.11 6.79
C LEU A 118 6.59 13.51 6.64
N SER A 119 6.86 14.80 6.43
CA SER A 119 8.22 15.34 6.39
C SER A 119 8.91 15.19 7.74
N LEU A 120 8.19 15.45 8.84
CA LEU A 120 8.66 15.19 10.21
C LEU A 120 8.97 13.70 10.42
N ALA A 121 8.12 12.79 9.94
CA ALA A 121 8.35 11.35 10.04
C ALA A 121 9.66 10.94 9.35
N GLY A 122 9.91 11.48 8.15
CA GLY A 122 11.15 11.26 7.41
C GLY A 122 12.39 11.83 8.12
N MET A 123 12.29 13.06 8.63
CA MET A 123 13.41 13.74 9.29
C MET A 123 13.77 13.13 10.63
N ALA A 124 12.77 12.87 11.47
CA ALA A 124 12.94 12.29 12.80
C ALA A 124 13.10 10.76 12.78
N GLU A 125 13.05 10.13 11.60
CA GLU A 125 13.11 8.69 11.39
C GLU A 125 12.03 7.94 12.21
N LEU A 126 10.81 8.47 12.22
CA LEU A 126 9.68 7.88 12.96
C LEU A 126 8.85 7.00 12.02
N PRO A 127 8.77 5.68 12.28
CA PRO A 127 7.95 4.79 11.46
C PRO A 127 6.47 5.06 11.62
N VAL A 128 5.74 5.03 10.51
CA VAL A 128 4.27 5.18 10.47
C VAL A 128 3.73 4.57 9.18
N VAL A 129 2.57 3.93 9.24
CA VAL A 129 1.86 3.41 8.07
C VAL A 129 0.68 4.32 7.75
N VAL A 130 0.56 4.75 6.50
CA VAL A 130 -0.58 5.53 6.00
C VAL A 130 -1.39 4.65 5.05
N VAL A 131 -2.64 4.34 5.43
CA VAL A 131 -3.62 3.75 4.53
C VAL A 131 -4.22 4.88 3.70
N MET A 132 -3.74 4.99 2.46
CA MET A 132 -4.14 6.03 1.51
C MET A 132 -5.23 5.47 0.58
N ALA A 133 -6.49 5.61 0.99
CA ALA A 133 -7.63 5.09 0.26
C ALA A 133 -8.11 6.11 -0.78
N GLN A 134 -7.66 5.95 -2.02
CA GLN A 134 -7.88 6.93 -3.09
C GLN A 134 -9.36 7.04 -3.48
N ARG A 135 -9.76 8.26 -3.83
CA ARG A 135 -11.06 8.61 -4.39
C ARG A 135 -10.87 9.65 -5.48
N ALA A 136 -11.88 9.86 -6.32
CA ALA A 136 -11.79 10.83 -7.40
C ALA A 136 -11.60 12.27 -6.84
N GLY A 137 -10.46 12.88 -7.14
CA GLY A 137 -10.15 14.30 -6.91
C GLY A 137 -10.30 15.13 -8.19
N PRO A 138 -9.72 16.36 -8.26
CA PRO A 138 -8.98 17.05 -7.19
C PRO A 138 -9.91 17.65 -6.11
N SER A 139 -9.31 18.16 -5.02
CA SER A 139 -10.04 18.75 -3.88
C SER A 139 -11.05 17.75 -3.29
N THR A 140 -12.29 18.17 -2.97
CA THR A 140 -13.36 17.26 -2.53
C THR A 140 -13.64 16.18 -3.58
N GLY A 141 -13.59 16.56 -4.86
CA GLY A 141 -13.88 15.72 -6.01
C GLY A 141 -15.20 14.97 -5.87
N LEU A 142 -15.15 13.65 -6.03
CA LEU A 142 -16.28 12.73 -5.94
C LEU A 142 -16.01 11.72 -4.80
N PRO A 143 -16.39 12.05 -3.54
CA PRO A 143 -15.99 11.28 -2.36
C PRO A 143 -16.42 9.81 -2.36
N THR A 144 -17.50 9.50 -3.09
CA THR A 144 -18.11 8.18 -3.16
C THR A 144 -17.73 7.43 -4.44
N TYR A 145 -16.66 7.84 -5.13
CA TYR A 145 -16.23 7.26 -6.40
C TYR A 145 -14.73 6.96 -6.43
N THR A 146 -14.34 5.95 -7.21
CA THR A 146 -12.97 5.45 -7.26
C THR A 146 -12.10 6.27 -8.21
N ALA A 147 -10.82 6.36 -7.91
CA ALA A 147 -9.78 6.84 -8.81
C ALA A 147 -8.41 6.39 -8.32
N GLN A 148 -7.42 6.48 -9.19
CA GLN A 148 -6.01 6.18 -8.93
C GLN A 148 -5.13 7.39 -9.26
N GLY A 149 -5.61 8.59 -8.92
CA GLY A 149 -5.04 9.87 -9.33
C GLY A 149 -3.97 10.44 -8.39
N ASP A 150 -3.67 9.78 -7.28
CA ASP A 150 -2.82 10.34 -6.22
C ASP A 150 -1.38 9.76 -6.22
N LEU A 151 -1.01 8.93 -7.20
CA LEU A 151 0.28 8.23 -7.22
C LEU A 151 1.49 9.18 -7.16
N HIS A 152 1.60 10.12 -8.11
CA HIS A 152 2.70 11.08 -8.11
C HIS A 152 2.69 11.98 -6.88
N PHE A 153 1.50 12.35 -6.41
CA PHE A 153 1.38 13.12 -5.17
C PHE A 153 1.99 12.35 -3.99
N VAL A 154 1.63 11.07 -3.80
CA VAL A 154 2.18 10.22 -2.74
C VAL A 154 3.69 9.99 -2.88
N LEU A 155 4.18 9.78 -4.10
CA LEU A 155 5.61 9.56 -4.35
C LEU A 155 6.48 10.77 -4.00
N HIS A 156 5.93 11.98 -4.14
CA HIS A 156 6.64 13.25 -3.95
C HIS A 156 6.15 14.07 -2.74
N ALA A 157 5.30 13.51 -1.89
CA ALA A 157 4.75 14.21 -0.73
C ALA A 157 5.80 14.44 0.35
N GLY A 158 5.75 15.64 0.93
CA GLY A 158 6.66 16.11 1.97
C GLY A 158 7.84 16.92 1.41
N GLN A 159 8.25 17.95 2.15
CA GLN A 159 9.38 18.79 1.75
C GLN A 159 10.71 18.08 2.05
N GLY A 160 11.70 18.28 1.17
CA GLY A 160 13.01 17.61 1.26
C GLY A 160 12.98 16.15 0.81
N GLU A 161 14.07 15.44 1.08
CA GLU A 161 14.29 14.08 0.58
C GLU A 161 14.37 13.08 1.73
N PHE A 162 13.53 12.06 1.69
CA PHE A 162 13.54 10.96 2.64
C PHE A 162 12.97 9.69 2.00
N PRO A 163 13.47 8.50 2.41
CA PRO A 163 12.96 7.23 1.89
C PRO A 163 11.52 6.98 2.38
N ARG A 164 10.72 6.36 1.50
CA ARG A 164 9.36 5.90 1.81
C ARG A 164 9.05 4.61 1.05
N LEU A 165 8.29 3.74 1.70
CA LEU A 165 7.72 2.55 1.07
C LEU A 165 6.33 2.89 0.53
N VAL A 166 6.03 2.54 -0.72
CA VAL A 166 4.69 2.71 -1.32
C VAL A 166 4.30 1.42 -1.99
N VAL A 167 3.18 0.84 -1.57
CA VAL A 167 2.65 -0.45 -2.06
C VAL A 167 1.21 -0.30 -2.53
N ALA A 168 0.79 -1.11 -3.48
CA ALA A 168 -0.52 -1.04 -4.13
C ALA A 168 -1.14 -2.43 -4.33
N PRO A 169 -1.72 -3.02 -3.27
CA PRO A 169 -2.43 -4.29 -3.37
C PRO A 169 -3.62 -4.18 -4.33
N GLY A 170 -3.94 -5.28 -5.04
CA GLY A 170 -5.06 -5.33 -6.00
C GLY A 170 -6.29 -6.09 -5.53
N ASP A 171 -6.20 -6.85 -4.44
CA ASP A 171 -7.29 -7.61 -3.84
C ASP A 171 -7.11 -7.74 -2.31
N ALA A 172 -8.07 -8.37 -1.63
CA ALA A 172 -8.04 -8.54 -0.18
C ALA A 172 -6.85 -9.37 0.33
N ILE A 173 -6.39 -10.39 -0.42
CA ILE A 173 -5.26 -11.24 0.01
C ILE A 173 -3.98 -10.40 -0.03
N GLU A 174 -3.74 -9.69 -1.12
CA GLU A 174 -2.60 -8.79 -1.24
C GLU A 174 -2.68 -7.65 -0.23
N ALA A 175 -3.88 -7.13 0.04
CA ALA A 175 -4.08 -6.07 1.00
C ALA A 175 -3.73 -6.50 2.44
N TYR A 176 -4.10 -7.73 2.84
CA TYR A 176 -3.70 -8.31 4.12
C TYR A 176 -2.17 -8.45 4.22
N ILE A 177 -1.56 -9.10 3.24
CA ILE A 177 -0.11 -9.39 3.24
C ILE A 177 0.71 -8.09 3.23
N TRP A 178 0.40 -7.18 2.31
CA TRP A 178 1.16 -5.94 2.16
C TRP A 178 0.91 -4.95 3.28
N ALA A 179 -0.24 -5.02 3.97
CA ALA A 179 -0.45 -4.23 5.18
C ALA A 179 0.50 -4.65 6.30
N GLY A 180 0.62 -5.95 6.57
CA GLY A 180 1.57 -6.46 7.56
C GLY A 180 3.02 -6.15 7.19
N ARG A 181 3.41 -6.43 5.93
CA ARG A 181 4.75 -6.11 5.42
C ARG A 181 5.07 -4.63 5.49
N ALA A 182 4.12 -3.75 5.14
CA ALA A 182 4.32 -2.31 5.21
C ALA A 182 4.60 -1.86 6.65
N LEU A 183 3.89 -2.41 7.65
CA LEU A 183 4.13 -2.11 9.05
C LEU A 183 5.52 -2.60 9.51
N ASN A 184 5.87 -3.85 9.22
CA ASN A 184 7.19 -4.40 9.57
C ASN A 184 8.32 -3.60 8.91
N LEU A 185 8.24 -3.35 7.60
CA LEU A 185 9.26 -2.62 6.85
C LEU A 185 9.35 -1.15 7.29
N ALA A 186 8.22 -0.49 7.57
CA ALA A 186 8.22 0.85 8.13
C ALA A 186 9.04 0.90 9.41
N TRP A 187 8.83 -0.03 10.33
CA TRP A 187 9.53 -0.10 11.62
C TRP A 187 10.98 -0.55 11.52
N LYS A 188 11.26 -1.56 10.69
CA LYS A 188 12.62 -2.05 10.42
C LYS A 188 13.51 -0.95 9.85
N TYR A 189 12.99 -0.22 8.87
CA TYR A 189 13.72 0.87 8.22
C TYR A 189 13.53 2.23 8.89
N GLN A 190 12.57 2.37 9.81
CA GLN A 190 12.24 3.64 10.47
C GLN A 190 11.90 4.73 9.46
N ILE A 191 10.89 4.44 8.63
CA ILE A 191 10.41 5.28 7.53
C ILE A 191 8.88 5.34 7.52
N PRO A 192 8.29 6.36 6.87
CA PRO A 192 6.90 6.27 6.47
C PRO A 192 6.69 5.17 5.41
N SER A 193 5.62 4.42 5.54
CA SER A 193 5.10 3.54 4.49
C SER A 193 3.66 3.93 4.14
N ILE A 194 3.29 3.75 2.87
CA ILE A 194 1.99 4.11 2.34
C ILE A 194 1.40 2.91 1.61
N ILE A 195 0.20 2.50 2.03
CA ILE A 195 -0.60 1.47 1.36
C ILE A 195 -1.61 2.19 0.49
N MET A 196 -1.39 2.16 -0.82
CA MET A 196 -2.29 2.71 -1.82
C MET A 196 -3.46 1.75 -2.02
N SER A 197 -4.62 2.15 -1.50
CA SER A 197 -5.90 1.55 -1.84
C SER A 197 -6.67 2.51 -2.74
N ASP A 198 -7.84 2.10 -3.19
CA ASP A 198 -8.84 2.95 -3.80
C ASP A 198 -10.22 2.50 -3.32
N LYS A 199 -11.26 3.29 -3.61
CA LYS A 199 -12.62 2.96 -3.18
C LYS A 199 -13.04 1.54 -3.58
N THR A 200 -12.64 1.08 -4.77
CA THR A 200 -13.01 -0.25 -5.27
C THR A 200 -12.44 -1.32 -4.35
N LEU A 201 -11.14 -1.30 -4.08
CA LEU A 201 -10.52 -2.26 -3.15
C LEU A 201 -11.09 -2.12 -1.73
N SER A 202 -11.22 -0.88 -1.25
CA SER A 202 -11.64 -0.58 0.12
C SER A 202 -13.02 -1.12 0.48
N GLU A 203 -14.00 -1.00 -0.42
CA GLU A 203 -15.41 -1.31 -0.15
C GLU A 203 -15.91 -2.61 -0.80
N SER A 204 -15.19 -3.19 -1.77
CA SER A 204 -15.59 -4.48 -2.38
C SER A 204 -15.49 -5.62 -1.38
N LEU A 205 -16.38 -6.61 -1.52
CA LEU A 205 -16.39 -7.82 -0.70
C LEU A 205 -15.65 -8.94 -1.42
N TYR A 206 -14.76 -9.62 -0.70
CA TYR A 206 -13.91 -10.69 -1.23
C TYR A 206 -14.15 -11.98 -0.45
N SER A 207 -14.07 -13.11 -1.14
CA SER A 207 -13.83 -14.40 -0.48
C SER A 207 -12.39 -14.44 -0.02
N PHE A 208 -12.19 -14.65 1.28
CA PHE A 208 -10.88 -14.65 1.90
C PHE A 208 -10.62 -16.00 2.57
N ASP A 209 -9.54 -16.63 2.13
CA ASP A 209 -9.04 -17.88 2.66
C ASP A 209 -7.92 -17.53 3.66
N GLY A 210 -8.16 -17.76 4.96
CA GLY A 210 -7.27 -17.36 6.07
C GLY A 210 -5.93 -18.11 6.16
N TYR A 211 -5.42 -18.69 5.08
CA TYR A 211 -4.17 -19.44 5.05
C TYR A 211 -2.91 -18.57 4.89
N VAL A 212 -3.03 -17.24 5.00
CA VAL A 212 -1.93 -16.28 4.73
C VAL A 212 -1.34 -15.64 5.99
N ASP A 213 -1.68 -16.15 7.19
CA ASP A 213 -1.32 -15.52 8.47
C ASP A 213 0.18 -15.42 8.75
N GLU A 214 0.98 -16.35 8.22
CA GLU A 214 2.45 -16.33 8.38
C GLU A 214 3.12 -15.22 7.55
N GLU A 215 2.47 -14.70 6.50
CA GLU A 215 3.07 -13.68 5.62
C GLU A 215 3.00 -12.25 6.18
N ALA A 216 2.16 -12.03 7.20
CA ALA A 216 1.94 -10.73 7.83
C ALA A 216 2.37 -10.71 9.31
N LYS A 217 3.12 -11.72 9.76
CA LYS A 217 3.51 -11.86 11.17
C LYS A 217 4.43 -10.73 11.64
N GLU A 218 4.33 -10.37 12.91
CA GLU A 218 5.23 -9.39 13.52
C GLU A 218 6.71 -9.80 13.41
N GLU A 219 7.54 -8.87 12.94
CA GLU A 219 8.99 -9.02 12.88
C GLU A 219 9.70 -8.28 14.03
N PRO A 220 10.85 -8.81 14.52
CA PRO A 220 11.64 -8.19 15.58
C PRO A 220 12.32 -6.89 15.12
N LEU A 221 12.50 -5.97 16.07
CA LEU A 221 13.15 -4.68 15.84
C LEU A 221 14.65 -4.73 16.18
N MET A 222 15.44 -3.91 15.50
CA MET A 222 16.82 -3.61 15.91
C MET A 222 16.78 -2.65 17.10
N LEU A 223 16.98 -3.19 18.30
CA LEU A 223 16.99 -2.43 19.54
C LEU A 223 18.43 -2.10 19.97
N TRP A 224 18.58 -0.96 20.66
CA TRP A 224 19.81 -0.61 21.35
C TRP A 224 20.12 -1.65 22.43
N ASP A 225 21.39 -2.04 22.53
CA ASP A 225 21.88 -3.12 23.40
C ASP A 225 22.04 -2.70 24.87
N GLY A 226 21.80 -1.42 25.18
CA GLY A 226 21.95 -0.86 26.53
C GLY A 226 23.38 -0.42 26.85
N ASN A 227 24.32 -0.58 25.93
CA ASN A 227 25.73 -0.21 26.13
C ASN A 227 25.98 1.24 25.70
N GLU A 228 26.92 1.88 26.39
CA GLU A 228 27.33 3.26 26.15
C GLU A 228 26.19 4.29 26.28
N ARG A 229 26.39 5.49 25.73
CA ARG A 229 25.37 6.54 25.66
C ARG A 229 24.56 6.34 24.39
N TYR A 230 23.23 6.32 24.52
CA TYR A 230 22.34 6.13 23.40
C TYR A 230 22.44 7.29 22.39
N LYS A 231 22.53 6.93 21.10
CA LYS A 231 22.54 7.84 19.95
C LYS A 231 21.39 7.46 19.03
N ARG A 232 20.28 8.20 19.10
CA ARG A 232 19.06 7.93 18.31
C ARG A 232 19.36 7.82 16.81
N TYR A 233 20.32 8.60 16.33
CA TYR A 233 20.68 8.72 14.94
C TYR A 233 22.07 8.15 14.64
N LEU A 234 22.48 7.12 15.40
CA LEU A 234 23.74 6.42 15.22
C LEU A 234 23.95 6.01 13.75
N GLN A 235 25.15 6.32 13.23
CA GLN A 235 25.53 5.87 11.90
C GLN A 235 25.84 4.37 11.89
N THR A 236 25.28 3.68 10.91
CA THR A 236 25.50 2.26 10.67
C THR A 236 25.69 2.01 9.17
N ASP A 237 26.19 0.83 8.82
CA ASP A 237 26.43 0.47 7.41
C ASP A 237 25.14 0.41 6.59
N SER A 238 24.01 0.07 7.22
CA SER A 238 22.68 0.08 6.59
C SER A 238 21.98 1.43 6.63
N GLY A 239 22.48 2.40 7.42
CA GLY A 239 21.83 3.67 7.71
C GLY A 239 20.69 3.58 8.73
N ILE A 240 20.42 2.38 9.28
CA ILE A 240 19.39 2.11 10.27
C ILE A 240 20.03 2.18 11.67
N SER A 241 19.56 3.12 12.50
CA SER A 241 20.03 3.26 13.88
C SER A 241 19.29 2.28 14.80
N PRO A 242 19.91 1.66 15.81
CA PRO A 242 19.18 0.90 16.82
C PRO A 242 18.14 1.77 17.56
N LEU A 243 16.94 1.23 17.79
CA LEU A 243 15.85 1.93 18.47
C LEU A 243 15.92 1.76 19.99
N ALA A 244 15.48 2.80 20.71
CA ALA A 244 15.16 2.76 22.13
C ALA A 244 13.95 3.66 22.37
N PHE A 245 13.13 3.33 23.37
CA PHE A 245 11.86 4.02 23.64
C PHE A 245 11.81 4.53 25.08
N PRO A 246 11.26 5.73 25.35
CA PRO A 246 11.12 6.23 26.70
C PRO A 246 10.16 5.39 27.57
N PRO A 247 10.40 5.28 28.88
CA PRO A 247 11.57 5.80 29.60
C PRO A 247 12.79 4.87 29.49
N GLN A 248 13.98 5.44 29.31
CA GLN A 248 15.26 4.73 29.46
C GLN A 248 16.09 5.39 30.56
N LYS A 249 16.44 4.63 31.61
CA LYS A 249 17.13 5.18 32.78
C LYS A 249 18.48 5.77 32.37
N GLY A 250 18.69 7.06 32.68
CA GLY A 250 19.95 7.75 32.42
C GLY A 250 20.21 8.10 30.94
N GLN A 251 19.24 7.86 30.05
CA GLN A 251 19.37 8.16 28.62
C GLN A 251 18.34 9.23 28.23
N ALA A 252 18.75 10.14 27.35
CA ALA A 252 17.85 11.06 26.68
C ALA A 252 17.63 10.56 25.24
N ILE A 253 16.37 10.33 24.86
CA ILE A 253 15.99 9.98 23.49
C ILE A 253 15.44 11.24 22.84
N LYS A 254 16.24 11.89 21.99
CA LYS A 254 15.87 13.12 21.32
C LYS A 254 15.37 12.82 19.92
N THR A 255 14.26 13.45 19.55
CA THR A 255 13.75 13.51 18.19
C THR A 255 13.58 14.98 17.82
N ASP A 256 13.98 15.34 16.60
CA ASP A 256 13.99 16.73 16.17
C ASP A 256 13.54 16.84 14.71
N SER A 257 12.83 17.93 14.40
CA SER A 257 12.45 18.30 13.04
C SER A 257 13.57 19.08 12.32
N TYR A 258 14.52 19.64 13.07
CA TYR A 258 15.67 20.37 12.57
C TYR A 258 16.82 19.43 12.22
N MET A 259 17.78 19.91 11.42
CA MET A 259 19.01 19.16 11.16
C MET A 259 19.76 18.89 12.47
N HIS A 260 20.15 17.64 12.71
CA HIS A 260 20.69 17.17 13.98
C HIS A 260 21.85 16.18 13.81
N ASP A 261 22.71 16.11 14.81
CA ASP A 261 23.79 15.12 14.90
C ASP A 261 23.27 13.71 15.30
N GLN A 262 24.19 12.75 15.46
CA GLN A 262 23.84 11.38 15.85
C GLN A 262 23.13 11.25 17.22
N GLN A 263 23.26 12.25 18.10
CA GLN A 263 22.59 12.31 19.40
C GLN A 263 21.21 13.00 19.34
N GLY A 264 20.83 13.56 18.19
CA GLY A 264 19.62 14.37 18.04
C GLY A 264 19.79 15.79 18.57
N ILE A 265 21.02 16.34 18.58
CA ILE A 265 21.28 17.74 18.89
C ILE A 265 21.28 18.54 17.59
N THR A 266 20.56 19.66 17.56
CA THR A 266 20.48 20.51 16.38
C THR A 266 21.86 20.99 15.91
N SER A 267 22.04 21.06 14.60
CA SER A 267 23.29 21.43 13.96
C SER A 267 23.03 22.11 12.61
N GLU A 268 23.83 23.11 12.30
CA GLU A 268 23.90 23.77 10.99
C GLU A 268 25.25 23.50 10.31
N ASP A 269 26.07 22.62 10.89
CA ASP A 269 27.36 22.27 10.32
C ASP A 269 27.17 21.58 8.96
N PRO A 270 27.86 22.03 7.90
CA PRO A 270 27.73 21.44 6.57
C PRO A 270 28.15 19.96 6.50
N GLY A 271 29.13 19.55 7.31
CA GLY A 271 29.60 18.17 7.38
C GLY A 271 28.53 17.25 7.98
N VAL A 272 28.00 17.62 9.14
CA VAL A 272 26.88 16.90 9.80
C VAL A 272 25.66 16.83 8.90
N THR A 273 25.31 17.95 8.24
CA THR A 273 24.17 18.01 7.32
C THR A 273 24.29 17.01 6.18
N ARG A 274 25.48 16.94 5.54
CA ARG A 274 25.79 15.95 4.50
C ARG A 274 25.68 14.52 5.04
N GLU A 275 26.38 14.25 6.14
CA GLU A 275 26.49 12.91 6.75
C GLU A 275 25.11 12.31 7.07
N MET A 276 24.23 13.12 7.67
CA MET A 276 22.90 12.68 8.06
C MET A 276 21.93 12.56 6.88
N SER A 277 22.14 13.34 5.82
CA SER A 277 21.40 13.20 4.57
C SER A 277 21.78 11.91 3.85
N GLU A 278 23.08 11.62 3.77
CA GLU A 278 23.61 10.38 3.20
C GLU A 278 23.14 9.14 3.99
N LYS A 279 23.05 9.23 5.33
CA LYS A 279 22.46 8.18 6.18
C LYS A 279 21.03 7.83 5.78
N ARG A 280 20.16 8.84 5.64
CA ARG A 280 18.76 8.64 5.23
C ARG A 280 18.66 8.04 3.83
N GLN A 281 19.53 8.44 2.91
CA GLN A 281 19.60 7.83 1.58
C GLN A 281 20.06 6.37 1.64
N LYS A 282 21.08 6.06 2.46
CA LYS A 282 21.61 4.69 2.66
C LYS A 282 20.54 3.73 3.20
N LYS A 283 19.70 4.21 4.12
CA LYS A 283 18.50 3.49 4.58
C LYS A 283 17.54 3.15 3.44
N GLY A 284 17.27 4.11 2.54
CA GLY A 284 16.47 3.87 1.34
C GLY A 284 17.08 2.84 0.39
N GLN A 285 18.41 2.84 0.24
CA GLN A 285 19.12 1.85 -0.55
C GLN A 285 19.06 0.45 0.09
N SER A 286 19.19 0.37 1.41
CA SER A 286 19.04 -0.89 2.16
C SER A 286 17.63 -1.46 1.97
N LEU A 287 16.58 -0.64 2.09
CA LEU A 287 15.21 -1.04 1.78
C LEU A 287 15.10 -1.56 0.35
N ALA A 288 15.60 -0.82 -0.63
CA ALA A 288 15.51 -1.21 -2.04
C ALA A 288 16.17 -2.57 -2.33
N ARG A 289 17.27 -2.89 -1.65
CA ARG A 289 17.92 -4.22 -1.75
C ARG A 289 17.05 -5.32 -1.17
N GLU A 290 16.50 -5.12 0.01
CA GLU A 290 15.62 -6.11 0.64
C GLU A 290 14.32 -6.32 -0.17
N MET A 291 13.81 -5.26 -0.80
CA MET A 291 12.65 -5.37 -1.70
C MET A 291 12.87 -6.34 -2.87
N GLU A 292 14.11 -6.70 -3.20
CA GLU A 292 14.40 -7.72 -4.21
C GLU A 292 14.00 -9.13 -3.78
N GLU A 293 13.86 -9.40 -2.49
CA GLU A 293 13.44 -10.68 -1.92
C GLU A 293 11.91 -10.85 -1.98
N TYR A 294 11.17 -9.73 -2.09
CA TYR A 294 9.72 -9.73 -2.18
C TYR A 294 9.23 -9.84 -3.62
N GLU A 295 8.02 -10.38 -3.78
CA GLU A 295 7.28 -10.34 -5.04
C GLU A 295 6.70 -8.94 -5.28
N THR A 296 7.50 -8.05 -5.88
CA THR A 296 7.14 -6.65 -6.13
C THR A 296 6.44 -6.40 -7.46
N VAL A 297 6.52 -7.38 -8.37
CA VAL A 297 5.83 -7.41 -9.67
C VAL A 297 5.27 -8.81 -9.84
N LYS A 298 4.01 -8.92 -10.25
CA LYS A 298 3.35 -10.20 -10.56
C LYS A 298 3.01 -10.29 -12.04
N VAL A 299 3.15 -11.48 -12.60
CA VAL A 299 2.83 -11.77 -14.01
C VAL A 299 1.73 -12.82 -14.08
N TYR A 300 0.71 -12.54 -14.88
CA TYR A 300 -0.46 -13.38 -15.11
C TYR A 300 -0.75 -13.52 -16.59
N GLY A 301 -1.78 -14.33 -16.92
CA GLY A 301 -2.25 -14.51 -18.29
C GLY A 301 -1.28 -15.34 -19.13
N GLN A 302 -1.23 -15.07 -20.43
CA GLN A 302 -0.40 -15.82 -21.36
C GLN A 302 1.04 -15.31 -21.33
N ALA A 303 1.90 -15.99 -20.57
CA ALA A 303 3.31 -15.61 -20.40
C ALA A 303 4.08 -15.50 -21.72
N SER A 304 3.73 -16.25 -22.77
CA SER A 304 4.40 -16.17 -24.08
C SER A 304 3.93 -15.01 -24.98
N SER A 305 2.90 -14.25 -24.58
CA SER A 305 2.37 -13.15 -25.39
C SER A 305 3.40 -12.02 -25.52
N ASN A 306 3.57 -11.49 -26.73
CA ASN A 306 4.38 -10.30 -27.01
C ASN A 306 3.63 -8.98 -26.71
N ARG A 307 2.39 -9.07 -26.24
CA ARG A 307 1.58 -7.92 -25.82
C ARG A 307 1.27 -8.04 -24.32
N ALA A 308 1.42 -6.95 -23.58
CA ALA A 308 1.19 -6.95 -22.14
C ALA A 308 0.35 -5.76 -21.66
N LEU A 309 -0.52 -6.03 -20.69
CA LEU A 309 -1.17 -5.01 -19.86
C LEU A 309 -0.28 -4.70 -18.66
N LEU A 310 -0.01 -3.43 -18.39
CA LEU A 310 0.67 -2.93 -17.20
C LEU A 310 -0.34 -2.22 -16.29
N PHE A 311 -0.50 -2.67 -15.05
CA PHE A 311 -1.49 -2.09 -14.14
C PHE A 311 -1.06 -2.17 -12.67
N TRP A 312 -1.85 -1.56 -11.80
CA TRP A 312 -1.65 -1.56 -10.36
C TRP A 312 -3.00 -1.43 -9.63
N GLY A 313 -3.01 -1.74 -8.33
CA GLY A 313 -4.20 -1.59 -7.49
C GLY A 313 -5.40 -2.40 -7.96
N SER A 314 -6.61 -1.87 -7.73
CA SER A 314 -7.88 -2.58 -7.98
C SER A 314 -8.15 -2.95 -9.45
N ASN A 315 -7.37 -2.45 -10.41
CA ASN A 315 -7.46 -2.85 -11.82
C ASN A 315 -7.09 -4.33 -12.03
N LYS A 316 -6.54 -5.02 -11.02
CA LYS A 316 -6.16 -6.43 -11.06
C LYS A 316 -7.24 -7.32 -11.67
N GLY A 317 -8.43 -7.36 -11.06
CA GLY A 317 -9.48 -8.29 -11.49
C GLY A 317 -9.83 -8.18 -12.98
N VAL A 318 -10.11 -6.96 -13.43
CA VAL A 318 -10.52 -6.69 -14.82
C VAL A 318 -9.39 -6.91 -15.83
N CYS A 319 -8.14 -6.58 -15.48
CA CYS A 319 -6.99 -6.81 -16.36
C CYS A 319 -6.69 -8.30 -16.51
N LEU A 320 -6.80 -9.07 -15.43
CA LEU A 320 -6.62 -10.52 -15.45
C LEU A 320 -7.65 -11.19 -16.36
N GLU A 321 -8.91 -10.76 -16.25
CA GLU A 321 -10.00 -11.30 -17.07
C GLU A 321 -9.84 -10.96 -18.56
N ALA A 322 -9.56 -9.69 -18.88
CA ALA A 322 -9.31 -9.26 -20.25
C ALA A 322 -8.08 -9.97 -20.85
N ALA A 323 -6.99 -10.11 -20.08
CA ALA A 323 -5.79 -10.80 -20.54
C ALA A 323 -6.06 -12.28 -20.86
N ARG A 324 -6.88 -12.96 -20.03
CA ARG A 324 -7.31 -14.33 -20.29
C ARG A 324 -8.13 -14.45 -21.58
N MET A 325 -9.05 -13.51 -21.84
CA MET A 325 -9.91 -13.55 -23.03
C MET A 325 -9.14 -13.24 -24.33
N LEU A 326 -8.15 -12.35 -24.26
CA LEU A 326 -7.42 -11.86 -25.41
C LEU A 326 -6.04 -12.52 -25.61
N GLY A 327 -5.65 -13.47 -24.76
CA GLY A 327 -4.34 -14.12 -24.84
C GLY A 327 -3.17 -13.15 -24.55
N LEU A 328 -3.37 -12.18 -23.65
CA LEU A 328 -2.36 -11.19 -23.29
C LEU A 328 -1.60 -11.61 -22.04
N ARG A 329 -0.41 -11.04 -21.86
CA ARG A 329 0.28 -11.02 -20.57
C ARG A 329 -0.32 -9.91 -19.70
N ALA A 330 -0.47 -10.14 -18.40
CA ALA A 330 -0.91 -9.12 -17.45
C ALA A 330 0.16 -8.93 -16.38
N ILE A 331 0.69 -7.71 -16.25
CA ILE A 331 1.81 -7.37 -15.35
C ILE A 331 1.31 -6.37 -14.32
N GLN A 332 1.27 -6.80 -13.06
CA GLN A 332 0.88 -5.99 -11.92
C GLN A 332 2.13 -5.45 -11.21
N VAL A 333 2.17 -4.14 -10.96
CA VAL A 333 3.17 -3.52 -10.08
C VAL A 333 2.59 -3.40 -8.66
N LEU A 334 3.16 -4.14 -7.70
CA LEU A 334 2.72 -4.14 -6.31
C LEU A 334 3.46 -3.10 -5.47
N VAL A 335 4.71 -2.83 -5.80
CA VAL A 335 5.54 -1.84 -5.08
C VAL A 335 5.87 -0.71 -6.02
N LEU A 336 5.54 0.52 -5.61
CA LEU A 336 5.69 1.73 -6.40
C LEU A 336 6.91 2.54 -5.96
N SER A 337 7.32 2.40 -4.70
CA SER A 337 8.56 2.97 -4.15
C SER A 337 9.09 2.06 -3.04
N PRO A 338 10.37 1.63 -3.06
CA PRO A 338 11.31 1.76 -4.17
C PRO A 338 10.79 1.06 -5.44
N PHE A 339 10.95 1.71 -6.60
CA PHE A 339 10.38 1.19 -7.85
C PHE A 339 11.13 -0.08 -8.31
N PRO A 340 10.42 -1.19 -8.62
CA PRO A 340 11.03 -2.50 -8.86
C PRO A 340 11.55 -2.67 -10.30
N LYS A 341 12.47 -1.78 -10.72
CA LYS A 341 12.98 -1.73 -12.10
C LYS A 341 13.44 -3.09 -12.62
N ARG A 342 14.28 -3.80 -11.85
CA ARG A 342 14.86 -5.09 -12.28
C ARG A 342 13.77 -6.12 -12.56
N ARG A 343 12.87 -6.36 -11.60
CA ARG A 343 11.78 -7.32 -11.75
C ARG A 343 10.78 -6.93 -12.83
N LEU A 344 10.52 -5.63 -13.02
CA LEU A 344 9.66 -5.18 -14.11
C LEU A 344 10.28 -5.42 -15.49
N ILE A 345 11.58 -5.16 -15.65
CA ILE A 345 12.31 -5.48 -16.90
C ILE A 345 12.27 -6.99 -17.18
N GLU A 346 12.47 -7.83 -16.16
CA GLU A 346 12.33 -9.29 -16.27
C GLU A 346 10.92 -9.70 -16.71
N ALA A 347 9.88 -9.11 -16.10
CA ALA A 347 8.48 -9.36 -16.47
C ALA A 347 8.12 -8.90 -17.90
N LEU A 348 8.88 -7.95 -18.47
CA LEU A 348 8.67 -7.39 -19.81
C LEU A 348 9.50 -8.10 -20.90
N GLN A 349 10.31 -9.12 -20.57
CA GLN A 349 11.08 -9.85 -21.57
C GLN A 349 10.17 -10.44 -22.66
N GLY A 350 10.49 -10.15 -23.92
CA GLY A 350 9.72 -10.58 -25.09
C GLY A 350 8.43 -9.79 -25.36
N VAL A 351 8.11 -8.77 -24.55
CA VAL A 351 6.99 -7.86 -24.83
C VAL A 351 7.42 -6.83 -25.87
N GLU A 352 6.69 -6.78 -26.98
CA GLU A 352 6.87 -5.83 -28.08
C GLU A 352 5.90 -4.65 -27.99
N ARG A 353 4.75 -4.83 -27.33
CA ARG A 353 3.76 -3.77 -27.11
C ARG A 353 3.23 -3.77 -25.68
N LEU A 354 3.39 -2.65 -24.98
CA LEU A 354 2.99 -2.48 -23.58
C LEU A 354 1.86 -1.45 -23.45
N LEU A 355 0.74 -1.86 -22.84
CA LEU A 355 -0.43 -1.01 -22.63
C LEU A 355 -0.66 -0.76 -21.14
N ALA A 356 -0.57 0.47 -20.67
CA ALA A 356 -0.86 0.80 -19.28
C ALA A 356 -2.36 0.98 -19.05
N VAL A 357 -2.92 0.32 -18.04
CA VAL A 357 -4.34 0.40 -17.65
C VAL A 357 -4.46 1.08 -16.30
N GLU A 358 -5.03 2.29 -16.28
CA GLU A 358 -5.05 3.14 -15.08
C GLU A 358 -6.37 3.90 -14.91
N CYS A 359 -6.81 4.04 -13.65
CA CYS A 359 -7.98 4.84 -13.29
C CYS A 359 -7.60 6.31 -12.99
N ASN A 360 -6.82 6.94 -13.88
CA ASN A 360 -6.45 8.36 -13.80
C ASN A 360 -6.24 8.96 -15.21
N ALA A 361 -6.28 10.28 -15.32
CA ALA A 361 -6.24 10.98 -16.61
C ALA A 361 -4.84 11.15 -17.20
N ALA A 362 -3.78 10.98 -16.40
CA ALA A 362 -2.40 11.24 -16.83
C ALA A 362 -1.67 9.96 -17.28
N GLY A 363 -2.04 8.79 -16.75
CA GLY A 363 -1.21 7.58 -16.85
C GLY A 363 0.02 7.68 -15.95
N GLN A 364 -0.18 7.87 -14.65
CA GLN A 364 0.89 8.14 -13.69
C GLN A 364 1.85 6.95 -13.50
N LEU A 365 1.38 5.70 -13.60
CA LEU A 365 2.26 4.53 -13.60
C LEU A 365 3.09 4.49 -14.89
N ALA A 366 2.50 4.84 -16.04
CA ALA A 366 3.23 4.94 -17.30
C ALA A 366 4.34 6.01 -17.23
N ASP A 367 4.07 7.17 -16.64
CA ASP A 367 5.06 8.23 -16.43
C ASP A 367 6.15 7.79 -15.45
N LEU A 368 5.77 7.12 -14.35
CA LEU A 368 6.74 6.55 -13.41
C LEU A 368 7.65 5.52 -14.09
N ALA A 369 7.09 4.60 -14.88
CA ALA A 369 7.86 3.60 -15.61
C ALA A 369 8.84 4.26 -16.61
N ALA A 370 8.42 5.33 -17.27
CA ALA A 370 9.25 6.09 -18.19
C ALA A 370 10.50 6.69 -17.52
N CYS A 371 10.39 7.15 -16.26
CA CYS A 371 11.54 7.62 -15.47
C CYS A 371 12.63 6.54 -15.27
N TYR A 372 12.27 5.26 -15.39
CA TYR A 372 13.20 4.14 -15.29
C TYR A 372 13.60 3.54 -16.65
N GLY A 373 13.23 4.20 -17.75
CA GLY A 373 13.55 3.79 -19.12
C GLY A 373 12.60 2.74 -19.70
N ILE A 374 11.43 2.52 -19.07
CA ILE A 374 10.43 1.56 -19.53
C ILE A 374 9.37 2.33 -20.32
N LYS A 375 9.33 2.09 -21.62
CA LYS A 375 8.38 2.74 -22.52
C LYS A 375 7.04 2.00 -22.51
N VAL A 376 5.97 2.74 -22.29
CA VAL A 376 4.59 2.29 -22.53
C VAL A 376 4.16 2.79 -23.92
N ASP A 377 3.58 1.92 -24.73
CA ASP A 377 3.16 2.25 -26.10
C ASP A 377 1.76 2.87 -26.13
N ASP A 378 0.86 2.41 -25.26
CA ASP A 378 -0.52 2.89 -25.19
C ASP A 378 -0.97 3.10 -23.73
N ARG A 379 -1.79 4.13 -23.51
CA ARG A 379 -2.40 4.43 -22.21
C ARG A 379 -3.90 4.22 -22.31
N ILE A 380 -4.40 3.18 -21.65
CA ILE A 380 -5.83 2.85 -21.53
C ILE A 380 -6.32 3.44 -20.21
N LEU A 381 -6.89 4.64 -20.29
CA LEU A 381 -7.17 5.48 -19.14
C LEU A 381 -8.68 5.63 -18.91
N LYS A 382 -9.10 5.61 -17.64
CA LYS A 382 -10.47 5.94 -17.23
C LYS A 382 -10.45 6.87 -16.03
N TYR A 383 -11.25 7.93 -16.08
CA TYR A 383 -11.21 9.02 -15.09
C TYR A 383 -12.58 9.66 -14.88
N ASP A 384 -13.66 8.90 -15.10
CA ASP A 384 -15.06 9.30 -14.91
C ASP A 384 -15.60 8.98 -13.49
N GLY A 385 -14.71 8.55 -12.58
CA GLY A 385 -15.06 8.11 -11.23
C GLY A 385 -15.64 6.71 -11.13
N ARG A 386 -15.67 5.93 -12.21
CA ARG A 386 -16.08 4.51 -12.20
C ARG A 386 -14.88 3.59 -12.38
N PRO A 387 -14.89 2.39 -11.77
CA PRO A 387 -13.90 1.38 -12.13
C PRO A 387 -14.09 0.96 -13.59
N PHE A 388 -13.07 0.38 -14.19
CA PHE A 388 -13.24 -0.34 -15.45
C PHE A 388 -14.20 -1.51 -15.26
N SER A 389 -15.21 -1.62 -16.12
CA SER A 389 -15.86 -2.91 -16.38
C SER A 389 -15.03 -3.68 -17.40
N LEU A 390 -15.29 -4.99 -17.51
CA LEU A 390 -14.65 -5.81 -18.54
C LEU A 390 -14.99 -5.32 -19.95
N GLU A 391 -16.26 -5.00 -20.20
CA GLU A 391 -16.74 -4.50 -21.49
C GLU A 391 -16.08 -3.17 -21.86
N ASP A 392 -15.95 -2.25 -20.89
CA ASP A 392 -15.27 -0.97 -21.09
C ASP A 392 -13.81 -1.17 -21.47
N LEU A 393 -13.12 -2.08 -20.77
CA LEU A 393 -11.71 -2.36 -21.03
C LEU A 393 -11.53 -3.03 -22.39
N LEU A 394 -12.32 -4.05 -22.71
CA LEU A 394 -12.25 -4.73 -24.01
C LEU A 394 -12.54 -3.78 -25.17
N LYS A 395 -13.53 -2.89 -25.03
CA LYS A 395 -13.83 -1.86 -26.03
C LYS A 395 -12.65 -0.91 -26.24
N SER A 396 -12.01 -0.48 -25.15
CA SER A 396 -10.86 0.42 -25.19
C SER A 396 -9.63 -0.26 -25.82
N LEU A 397 -9.40 -1.54 -25.49
CA LEU A 397 -8.34 -2.35 -26.08
C LEU A 397 -8.57 -2.60 -27.58
N GLY A 398 -9.81 -2.93 -27.98
CA GLY A 398 -10.16 -3.08 -29.40
C GLY A 398 -9.99 -1.78 -30.19
N GLY A 399 -10.31 -0.63 -29.59
CA GLY A 399 -10.01 0.69 -30.14
C GLY A 399 -8.51 0.96 -30.31
N ALA A 400 -7.67 0.35 -29.47
CA ALA A 400 -6.21 0.36 -29.59
C ALA A 400 -5.67 -0.72 -30.56
N GLY A 401 -6.53 -1.47 -31.27
CA GLY A 401 -6.12 -2.50 -32.23
C GLY A 401 -5.52 -3.75 -31.58
N ILE A 402 -5.96 -4.06 -30.35
CA ILE A 402 -5.63 -5.32 -29.68
C ILE A 402 -6.53 -6.45 -30.16
#